data_AF-A0A246B785-F1
#
_entry.id   AF-A0A246B785-F1
#
_cell.length_a   1.000
_cell.length_b   1.000
_cell.length_c   1.000
_cell.angle_alpha   90.00
_cell.angle_beta   90.00
_cell.angle_gamma   90.00
#
_symmetry.space_group_name_H-M   'P 1'
#
loop_
_entity.id
_entity.type
_entity.pdbx_description
1 polymer ?
#
loop_
_entity_poly.entity_id
_entity_poly.type
_entity_poly.pdbx_seq_one_letter_code
_entity_poly.pdbx_strand_id
1 'polypeptide(L)'
;MKKPHLYILLAGLFSATSCQKTEKPDIDQKPFAKQDSASLVKKGEYLVTITGCNDCHTPKRMGPKGPELITELLLSGYQGKNAVPEFDLERAKSGFAQMSPDMTAAAGSWGISFAANLTPDETGIGSWTFEQFKTAITQGKYKGMENGRPLLPPMPWFNYSEMKDEDVRGIFAYLKSIKPVKNVVPPPKQFEK
;
A
#
# COMPACT_ATOMS: atom_id res chain seq x y z
N MET A 1 -86.20 5.79 -46.45
CA MET A 1 -84.77 5.44 -46.64
C MET A 1 -83.89 6.61 -46.23
N LYS A 2 -83.44 6.67 -44.97
CA LYS A 2 -82.41 7.61 -44.48
C LYS A 2 -81.61 6.91 -43.39
N LYS A 3 -80.27 6.98 -43.51
CA LYS A 3 -79.24 6.25 -42.75
C LYS A 3 -79.19 6.67 -41.27
N PRO A 4 -78.83 5.77 -40.33
CA PRO A 4 -78.25 6.19 -39.05
C PRO A 4 -76.71 6.25 -39.14
N HIS A 5 -76.15 7.32 -38.58
CA HIS A 5 -74.73 7.60 -38.50
C HIS A 5 -74.03 6.68 -37.47
N LEU A 6 -72.94 6.06 -37.91
CA LEU A 6 -72.02 5.28 -37.09
C LEU A 6 -71.07 6.24 -36.36
N TYR A 7 -71.23 6.38 -35.05
CA TYR A 7 -70.25 7.04 -34.19
C TYR A 7 -69.17 6.03 -33.80
N ILE A 8 -67.94 6.22 -34.29
CA ILE A 8 -66.76 5.49 -33.82
C ILE A 8 -66.17 6.27 -32.64
N LEU A 9 -66.38 5.77 -31.43
CA LEU A 9 -65.63 6.14 -30.24
C LEU A 9 -64.23 5.52 -30.34
N LEU A 10 -63.19 6.36 -30.51
CA LEU A 10 -61.80 5.92 -30.31
C LEU A 10 -61.59 5.64 -28.81
N ALA A 11 -61.60 4.36 -28.44
CA ALA A 11 -61.11 3.91 -27.14
C ALA A 11 -59.58 3.86 -27.17
N GLY A 12 -58.94 4.58 -26.24
CA GLY A 12 -57.50 4.72 -26.15
C GLY A 12 -56.78 3.41 -25.77
N LEU A 13 -55.65 3.15 -26.44
CA LEU A 13 -54.63 2.22 -25.99
C LEU A 13 -53.57 2.99 -25.21
N PHE A 14 -53.75 3.09 -23.89
CA PHE A 14 -52.64 3.42 -22.98
C PHE A 14 -51.76 2.18 -22.86
N SER A 15 -50.61 2.19 -23.55
CA SER A 15 -49.57 1.17 -23.34
C SER A 15 -48.90 1.43 -22.00
N ALA A 16 -49.17 0.58 -21.01
CA ALA A 16 -48.44 0.58 -19.75
C ALA A 16 -47.06 -0.05 -19.97
N THR A 17 -46.05 0.77 -20.26
CA THR A 17 -44.65 0.35 -20.20
C THR A 17 -44.27 0.13 -18.74
N SER A 18 -44.14 -1.14 -18.36
CA SER A 18 -43.61 -1.54 -17.05
C SER A 18 -42.13 -1.17 -16.97
N CYS A 19 -41.81 -0.15 -16.16
CA CYS A 19 -40.44 0.10 -15.72
C CYS A 19 -40.02 -1.01 -14.75
N GLN A 20 -39.37 -2.06 -15.24
CA GLN A 20 -38.56 -2.90 -14.37
C GLN A 20 -37.33 -2.08 -13.96
N LYS A 21 -37.37 -1.56 -12.72
CA LYS A 21 -36.18 -1.06 -12.03
C LYS A 21 -35.19 -2.23 -11.96
N THR A 22 -34.14 -2.20 -12.77
CA THR A 22 -32.95 -3.02 -12.52
C THR A 22 -32.32 -2.50 -11.23
N GLU A 23 -32.55 -3.20 -10.13
CA GLU A 23 -31.78 -2.99 -8.91
C GLU A 23 -30.32 -3.34 -9.22
N LYS A 24 -29.44 -2.35 -9.06
CA LYS A 24 -28.00 -2.61 -9.04
C LYS A 24 -27.74 -3.52 -7.84
N PRO A 25 -26.92 -4.57 -7.97
CA PRO A 25 -26.56 -5.39 -6.82
C PRO A 25 -25.97 -4.48 -5.75
N ASP A 26 -26.62 -4.47 -4.58
CA ASP A 26 -26.17 -3.77 -3.39
C ASP A 26 -24.94 -4.52 -2.85
N ILE A 27 -23.76 -4.00 -3.20
CA ILE A 27 -22.46 -4.54 -2.76
C ILE A 27 -22.10 -4.01 -1.37
N ASP A 28 -22.90 -3.10 -0.81
CA ASP A 28 -22.61 -2.39 0.44
C ASP A 28 -23.27 -3.02 1.68
N GLN A 29 -24.07 -4.08 1.50
CA GLN A 29 -24.82 -4.72 2.61
C GLN A 29 -24.45 -6.18 2.92
N LYS A 30 -23.24 -6.64 2.61
CA LYS A 30 -22.73 -7.83 3.32
C LYS A 30 -21.97 -7.39 4.57
N PRO A 31 -22.45 -7.75 5.78
CA PRO A 31 -21.60 -7.75 6.95
C PRO A 31 -20.33 -8.50 6.58
N PHE A 32 -19.15 -7.92 6.83
CA PHE A 32 -17.86 -8.56 6.59
C PHE A 32 -17.91 -9.97 7.17
N ALA A 33 -18.18 -10.96 6.32
CA ALA A 33 -18.15 -12.35 6.70
C ALA A 33 -16.71 -12.57 7.13
N LYS A 34 -16.53 -12.89 8.41
CA LYS A 34 -15.26 -13.16 9.09
C LYS A 34 -14.30 -13.83 8.10
N GLN A 35 -13.46 -13.04 7.45
CA GLN A 35 -12.59 -13.56 6.41
C GLN A 35 -11.65 -14.53 7.12
N ASP A 36 -11.56 -15.77 6.64
CA ASP A 36 -10.61 -16.74 7.20
C ASP A 36 -9.24 -16.07 7.30
N SER A 37 -8.63 -16.09 8.48
CA SER A 37 -7.37 -15.40 8.74
C SER A 37 -6.28 -15.88 7.80
N ALA A 38 -6.30 -17.16 7.39
CA ALA A 38 -5.37 -17.69 6.40
C ALA A 38 -5.60 -17.09 5.00
N SER A 39 -6.87 -16.91 4.59
CA SER A 39 -7.23 -16.22 3.34
C SER A 39 -6.77 -14.77 3.33
N LEU A 40 -6.94 -14.05 4.45
CA LEU A 40 -6.50 -12.67 4.60
C LEU A 40 -4.97 -12.53 4.52
N VAL A 41 -4.23 -13.41 5.21
CA VAL A 41 -2.75 -13.44 5.16
C VAL A 41 -2.26 -13.73 3.74
N LYS A 42 -2.87 -14.69 3.03
CA LYS A 42 -2.52 -15.00 1.65
C LYS A 42 -2.78 -13.84 0.68
N LYS A 43 -3.91 -13.13 0.86
CA LYS A 43 -4.20 -11.89 0.12
C LYS A 43 -3.14 -10.82 0.43
N GLY A 44 -2.75 -10.68 1.69
CA GLY A 44 -1.68 -9.79 2.13
C GLY A 44 -0.33 -10.09 1.50
N GLU A 45 0.07 -11.35 1.46
CA GLU A 45 1.31 -11.81 0.82
C GLU A 45 1.35 -11.41 -0.66
N TYR A 46 0.25 -11.67 -1.36
CA TYR A 46 0.09 -11.25 -2.76
C TYR A 46 0.24 -9.74 -2.90
N LEU A 47 -0.47 -8.95 -2.09
CA LEU A 47 -0.42 -7.50 -2.14
C LEU A 47 0.99 -6.97 -1.84
N VAL A 48 1.66 -7.43 -0.79
CA VAL A 48 3.04 -7.05 -0.46
C VAL A 48 4.01 -7.33 -1.60
N THR A 49 3.76 -8.39 -2.38
CA THR A 49 4.54 -8.73 -3.56
C THR A 49 4.28 -7.76 -4.70
N ILE A 50 3.00 -7.57 -5.09
CA ILE A 50 2.66 -6.79 -6.29
C ILE A 50 2.73 -5.28 -6.08
N THR A 51 2.66 -4.79 -4.83
CA THR A 51 2.86 -3.37 -4.51
C THR A 51 4.32 -3.00 -4.29
N GLY A 52 5.26 -3.95 -4.46
CA GLY A 52 6.70 -3.66 -4.45
C GLY A 52 7.28 -3.37 -3.05
N CYS A 53 6.64 -3.83 -1.96
CA CYS A 53 7.18 -3.62 -0.62
C CYS A 53 8.59 -4.23 -0.46
N ASN A 54 8.82 -5.39 -1.08
CA ASN A 54 10.13 -6.06 -1.09
C ASN A 54 11.22 -5.27 -1.81
N ASP A 55 10.87 -4.36 -2.72
CA ASP A 55 11.84 -3.65 -3.56
C ASP A 55 12.71 -2.71 -2.74
N CYS A 56 12.17 -2.15 -1.65
CA CYS A 56 12.93 -1.30 -0.73
C CYS A 56 13.09 -1.92 0.66
N HIS A 57 12.14 -2.72 1.13
CA HIS A 57 12.16 -3.24 2.50
C HIS A 57 12.83 -4.60 2.66
N THR A 58 13.27 -5.25 1.58
CA THR A 58 14.03 -6.51 1.66
C THR A 58 15.45 -6.30 1.14
N PRO A 59 16.50 -6.54 1.95
CA PRO A 59 17.88 -6.54 1.50
C PRO A 59 18.12 -7.48 0.32
N LYS A 60 19.01 -7.06 -0.57
CA LYS A 60 19.32 -7.79 -1.81
C LYS A 60 20.80 -8.06 -1.92
N ARG A 61 21.14 -9.21 -2.50
CA ARG A 61 22.48 -9.53 -2.99
C ARG A 61 22.53 -9.27 -4.49
N MET A 62 23.65 -8.78 -5.00
CA MET A 62 23.83 -8.63 -6.45
C MET A 62 24.19 -9.98 -7.05
N GLY A 63 23.29 -10.55 -7.84
CA GLY A 63 23.50 -11.76 -8.61
C GLY A 63 23.70 -11.47 -10.11
N PRO A 64 23.98 -12.50 -10.93
CA PRO A 64 24.17 -12.36 -12.37
C PRO A 64 22.97 -11.78 -13.13
N LYS A 65 21.77 -11.84 -12.54
CA LYS A 65 20.52 -11.30 -13.11
C LYS A 65 20.08 -9.98 -12.46
N GLY A 66 20.93 -9.38 -11.63
CA GLY A 66 20.63 -8.18 -10.87
C GLY A 66 20.34 -8.45 -9.39
N PRO A 67 19.65 -7.53 -8.71
CA PRO A 67 19.34 -7.64 -7.28
C PRO A 67 18.42 -8.84 -6.97
N GLU A 68 18.88 -9.74 -6.11
CA GLU A 68 18.14 -10.92 -5.63
C GLU A 68 17.82 -10.76 -4.15
N LEU A 69 16.58 -11.06 -3.73
CA LEU A 69 16.18 -10.96 -2.32
C LEU A 69 17.00 -11.90 -1.44
N ILE A 70 17.42 -11.42 -0.27
CA ILE A 70 17.97 -12.22 0.82
C ILE A 70 16.79 -12.66 1.69
N THR A 71 16.29 -13.87 1.47
CA THR A 71 15.06 -14.39 2.10
C THR A 71 15.14 -14.47 3.62
N GLU A 72 16.34 -14.59 4.18
CA GLU A 72 16.58 -14.61 5.63
C GLU A 72 16.32 -13.25 6.28
N LEU A 73 16.35 -12.18 5.47
CA LEU A 73 16.18 -10.79 5.87
C LEU A 73 14.90 -10.17 5.28
N LEU A 74 13.95 -11.00 4.85
CA LEU A 74 12.70 -10.58 4.23
C LEU A 74 12.04 -9.45 5.03
N LEU A 75 11.78 -8.32 4.37
CA LEU A 75 11.06 -7.16 4.89
C LEU A 75 11.70 -6.48 6.12
N SER A 76 12.98 -6.76 6.40
CA SER A 76 13.70 -6.22 7.56
C SER A 76 14.31 -4.83 7.36
N GLY A 77 14.15 -4.22 6.17
CA GLY A 77 14.62 -2.88 5.85
C GLY A 77 16.14 -2.78 5.68
N TYR A 78 16.65 -1.55 5.74
CA TYR A 78 18.09 -1.30 5.72
C TYR A 78 18.77 -1.91 6.94
N GLN A 79 19.84 -2.68 6.74
CA GLN A 79 20.53 -3.34 7.84
C GLN A 79 21.37 -2.33 8.63
N GLY A 80 20.94 -1.98 9.85
CA GLY A 80 21.54 -0.89 10.61
C GLY A 80 22.98 -1.12 11.08
N LYS A 81 23.47 -2.36 10.99
CA LYS A 81 24.89 -2.69 11.22
C LYS A 81 25.78 -2.39 10.02
N ASN A 82 25.21 -2.16 8.84
CA ASN A 82 25.97 -1.84 7.65
C ASN A 82 26.38 -0.37 7.68
N ALA A 83 27.59 -0.10 7.18
CA ALA A 83 28.04 1.25 6.92
C ALA A 83 27.08 1.95 5.96
N VAL A 84 26.76 3.21 6.25
CA VAL A 84 25.92 4.02 5.36
C VAL A 84 26.60 4.08 3.99
N PRO A 85 25.89 3.72 2.90
CA PRO A 85 26.45 3.77 1.56
C PRO A 85 26.98 5.15 1.21
N GLU A 86 28.05 5.19 0.43
CA GLU A 86 28.55 6.43 -0.14
C GLU A 86 27.61 6.89 -1.26
N PHE A 87 27.18 8.15 -1.19
CA PHE A 87 26.32 8.79 -2.19
C PHE A 87 27.00 10.05 -2.69
N ASP A 88 26.82 10.39 -3.96
CA ASP A 88 27.22 11.69 -4.51
C ASP A 88 26.25 12.77 -4.00
N LEU A 89 26.60 13.43 -2.91
CA LEU A 89 25.70 14.37 -2.24
C LEU A 89 25.48 15.65 -3.05
N GLU A 90 26.44 16.04 -3.90
CA GLU A 90 26.28 17.21 -4.76
C GLU A 90 25.25 16.94 -5.86
N ARG A 91 25.30 15.76 -6.48
CA ARG A 91 24.22 15.31 -7.39
C ARG A 91 22.88 15.17 -6.68
N ALA A 92 22.87 14.66 -5.45
CA ALA A 92 21.65 14.55 -4.66
C ALA A 92 21.01 15.92 -4.41
N LYS A 93 21.81 16.93 -4.05
CA LYS A 93 21.36 18.32 -3.88
C LYS A 93 20.85 18.92 -5.19
N SER A 94 21.46 18.56 -6.33
CA SER A 94 21.01 19.00 -7.66
C SER A 94 19.78 18.25 -8.20
N GLY A 95 19.12 17.42 -7.38
CA GLY A 95 17.86 16.75 -7.72
C GLY A 95 18.00 15.32 -8.25
N PHE A 96 19.21 14.77 -8.32
CA PHE A 96 19.42 13.39 -8.76
C PHE A 96 19.29 12.40 -7.60
N ALA A 97 18.26 11.56 -7.64
CA ALA A 97 18.07 10.51 -6.64
C ALA A 97 19.01 9.31 -6.90
N GLN A 98 19.61 8.81 -5.83
CA GLN A 98 20.48 7.63 -5.83
C GLN A 98 19.91 6.60 -4.86
N MET A 99 20.07 5.32 -5.17
CA MET A 99 19.74 4.22 -4.27
C MET A 99 20.99 3.37 -4.01
N SER A 100 21.05 2.75 -2.84
CA SER A 100 22.07 1.76 -2.53
C SER A 100 21.93 0.53 -3.43
N PRO A 101 22.99 -0.26 -3.64
CA PRO A 101 22.93 -1.47 -4.47
C PRO A 101 21.85 -2.47 -4.05
N ASP A 102 21.56 -2.57 -2.75
CA ASP A 102 20.52 -3.44 -2.19
C ASP A 102 19.12 -2.79 -2.16
N MET A 103 19.02 -1.53 -2.62
CA MET A 103 17.81 -0.71 -2.71
C MET A 103 17.17 -0.34 -1.36
N THR A 104 17.87 -0.54 -0.23
CA THR A 104 17.31 -0.27 1.10
C THR A 104 17.66 1.12 1.66
N ALA A 105 18.59 1.85 1.03
CA ALA A 105 18.90 3.26 1.33
C ALA A 105 18.79 4.12 0.07
N ALA A 106 18.46 5.39 0.24
CA ALA A 106 18.39 6.34 -0.85
C ALA A 106 18.89 7.72 -0.45
N ALA A 107 19.46 8.45 -1.39
CA ALA A 107 19.84 9.84 -1.24
C ALA A 107 19.19 10.68 -2.34
N GLY A 108 18.70 11.86 -1.97
CA GLY A 108 18.19 12.85 -2.91
C GLY A 108 18.20 14.23 -2.27
N SER A 109 17.48 15.20 -2.84
CA SER A 109 17.42 16.56 -2.29
C SER A 109 16.86 16.63 -0.85
N TRP A 110 16.22 15.56 -0.39
CA TRP A 110 15.72 15.39 0.98
C TRP A 110 16.77 14.88 1.99
N GLY A 111 18.00 14.59 1.55
CA GLY A 111 19.03 13.90 2.34
C GLY A 111 19.02 12.38 2.11
N ILE A 112 19.50 11.63 3.10
CA ILE A 112 19.59 10.17 3.09
C ILE A 112 18.45 9.57 3.90
N SER A 113 17.69 8.66 3.29
CA SER A 113 16.62 7.89 3.89
C SER A 113 16.94 6.39 3.88
N PHE A 114 16.34 5.67 4.83
CA PHE A 114 16.54 4.24 5.01
C PHE A 114 15.17 3.55 5.09
N ALA A 115 15.03 2.42 4.40
CA ALA A 115 13.83 1.59 4.46
C ALA A 115 13.67 0.99 5.86
N ALA A 116 12.47 1.11 6.43
CA ALA A 116 12.16 0.63 7.78
C ALA A 116 12.07 -0.90 7.86
N ASN A 117 12.25 -1.45 9.06
CA ASN A 117 11.94 -2.84 9.36
C ASN A 117 10.42 -3.03 9.46
N LEU A 118 9.83 -3.84 8.58
CA LEU A 118 8.40 -4.12 8.52
C LEU A 118 8.01 -5.45 9.18
N THR A 119 8.97 -6.17 9.76
CA THR A 119 8.71 -7.45 10.41
C THR A 119 8.00 -7.25 11.76
N PRO A 120 7.39 -8.29 12.36
CA PRO A 120 6.71 -8.16 13.64
C PRO A 120 7.66 -8.12 14.85
N ASP A 121 8.97 -7.95 14.63
CA ASP A 121 9.93 -7.67 15.69
C ASP A 121 9.66 -6.31 16.36
N GLU A 122 10.07 -6.14 17.62
CA GLU A 122 9.95 -4.88 18.37
C GLU A 122 10.70 -3.72 17.72
N THR A 123 11.77 -4.01 16.98
CA THR A 123 12.53 -3.03 16.19
C THR A 123 11.85 -2.66 14.86
N GLY A 124 10.80 -3.40 14.49
CA GLY A 124 9.95 -3.15 13.32
C GLY A 124 8.54 -2.69 13.70
N ILE A 125 7.51 -3.37 13.18
CA ILE A 125 6.09 -3.04 13.43
C ILE A 125 5.47 -3.94 14.53
N GLY A 126 6.28 -4.62 15.33
CA GLY A 126 5.86 -5.53 16.39
C GLY A 126 4.80 -4.97 17.34
N SER A 127 4.99 -3.71 17.76
CA SER A 127 4.10 -2.99 18.67
C SER A 127 3.06 -2.11 18.00
N TRP A 128 3.05 -2.03 16.66
CA TRP A 128 2.17 -1.11 15.95
C TRP A 128 0.74 -1.63 15.96
N THR A 129 -0.21 -0.71 16.10
CA THR A 129 -1.62 -0.98 15.83
C THR A 129 -1.89 -0.96 14.33
N PHE A 130 -3.00 -1.58 13.93
CA PHE A 130 -3.47 -1.49 12.54
C PHE A 130 -3.68 -0.04 12.10
N GLU A 131 -4.28 0.81 12.95
CA GLU A 131 -4.53 2.22 12.62
C GLU A 131 -3.22 3.00 12.43
N GLN A 132 -2.18 2.75 13.24
CA GLN A 132 -0.86 3.35 13.01
C GLN A 132 -0.27 2.91 11.66
N PHE A 133 -0.38 1.62 11.33
CA PHE A 133 0.10 1.11 10.05
C PHE A 133 -0.66 1.73 8.87
N LYS A 134 -1.99 1.75 8.92
CA LYS A 134 -2.85 2.35 7.91
C LYS A 134 -2.51 3.82 7.70
N THR A 135 -2.49 4.62 8.76
CA THR A 135 -2.11 6.04 8.69
C THR A 135 -0.72 6.23 8.12
N ALA A 136 0.24 5.36 8.45
CA ALA A 136 1.58 5.44 7.87
C ALA A 136 1.57 5.24 6.36
N ILE A 137 0.93 4.17 5.87
CA ILE A 137 1.02 3.81 4.45
C ILE A 137 0.07 4.61 3.55
N THR A 138 -1.10 5.03 4.04
CA THR A 138 -2.10 5.74 3.20
C THR A 138 -2.01 7.26 3.33
N GLN A 139 -1.47 7.78 4.43
CA GLN A 139 -1.32 9.23 4.65
C GLN A 139 0.14 9.67 4.74
N GLY A 140 1.09 8.76 4.60
CA GLY A 140 2.51 9.08 4.59
C GLY A 140 3.02 9.62 5.93
N LYS A 141 2.44 9.24 7.06
CA LYS A 141 2.85 9.74 8.39
C LYS A 141 3.85 8.80 9.05
N TYR A 142 5.00 9.31 9.49
CA TYR A 142 6.00 8.48 10.17
C TYR A 142 5.43 7.83 11.43
N LYS A 143 5.52 6.49 11.51
CA LYS A 143 4.94 5.66 12.57
C LYS A 143 3.42 5.81 12.77
N GLY A 144 2.72 6.35 11.76
CA GLY A 144 1.29 6.65 11.89
C GLY A 144 0.96 7.72 12.93
N MET A 145 1.93 8.56 13.28
CA MET A 145 1.73 9.65 14.25
C MET A 145 1.25 10.91 13.53
N GLU A 146 0.16 11.51 13.99
CA GLU A 146 -0.43 12.70 13.36
C GLU A 146 0.58 13.87 13.26
N ASN A 147 1.31 14.11 14.35
CA ASN A 147 2.35 15.14 14.45
C ASN A 147 3.74 14.61 14.04
N GLY A 148 3.81 13.42 13.45
CA GLY A 148 5.05 12.86 12.93
C GLY A 148 5.47 13.55 11.64
N ARG A 149 6.77 13.54 11.34
CA ARG A 149 7.26 13.94 10.01
C ARG A 149 6.62 13.08 8.91
N PRO A 150 6.57 13.56 7.66
CA PRO A 150 6.22 12.70 6.52
C PRO A 150 7.18 11.51 6.39
N LEU A 151 6.71 10.40 5.81
CA LEU A 151 7.57 9.34 5.29
C LEU A 151 8.47 9.94 4.21
N LEU A 152 9.74 9.57 4.27
CA LEU A 152 10.75 10.15 3.38
C LEU A 152 10.73 9.41 2.04
N PRO A 153 11.04 10.10 0.93
CA PRO A 153 11.24 9.44 -0.35
C PRO A 153 12.33 8.37 -0.26
N PRO A 154 12.31 7.33 -1.12
CA PRO A 154 11.37 7.13 -2.23
C PRO A 154 10.07 6.39 -1.84
N MET A 155 9.73 6.30 -0.55
CA MET A 155 8.53 5.56 -0.11
C MET A 155 7.25 6.09 -0.79
N PRO A 156 6.55 5.28 -1.61
CA PRO A 156 5.48 5.77 -2.49
C PRO A 156 4.11 5.74 -1.79
N TRP A 157 3.99 6.33 -0.60
CA TRP A 157 2.75 6.26 0.20
C TRP A 157 1.51 6.80 -0.53
N PHE A 158 1.69 7.77 -1.44
CA PHE A 158 0.61 8.33 -2.25
C PHE A 158 0.01 7.30 -3.24
N ASN A 159 0.77 6.29 -3.66
CA ASN A 159 0.23 5.19 -4.46
C ASN A 159 -0.72 4.28 -3.65
N TYR A 160 -0.66 4.36 -2.33
CA TYR A 160 -1.46 3.56 -1.42
C TYR A 160 -2.63 4.33 -0.79
N SER A 161 -2.80 5.62 -1.09
CA SER A 161 -3.81 6.48 -0.42
C SER A 161 -5.23 5.98 -0.61
N GLU A 162 -5.50 5.39 -1.79
CA GLU A 162 -6.81 4.85 -2.19
C GLU A 162 -6.96 3.34 -1.93
N MET A 163 -5.99 2.70 -1.26
CA MET A 163 -6.11 1.27 -0.94
C MET A 163 -7.33 1.03 -0.05
N LYS A 164 -8.11 0.02 -0.42
CA LYS A 164 -9.26 -0.40 0.40
C LYS A 164 -8.77 -0.86 1.76
N ASP A 165 -9.55 -0.60 2.79
CA ASP A 165 -9.24 -0.98 4.18
C ASP A 165 -8.95 -2.48 4.31
N GLU A 166 -9.70 -3.32 3.58
CA GLU A 166 -9.49 -4.77 3.51
C GLU A 166 -8.12 -5.18 2.94
N ASP A 167 -7.60 -4.45 1.96
CA ASP A 167 -6.30 -4.71 1.35
C ASP A 167 -5.18 -4.30 2.32
N VAL A 168 -5.33 -3.15 2.98
CA VAL A 168 -4.40 -2.68 4.01
C VAL A 168 -4.38 -3.64 5.21
N ARG A 169 -5.54 -4.17 5.61
CA ARG A 169 -5.64 -5.23 6.64
C ARG A 169 -4.94 -6.50 6.21
N GLY A 170 -5.10 -6.91 4.96
CA GLY A 170 -4.39 -8.06 4.38
C GLY A 170 -2.88 -7.89 4.50
N ILE A 171 -2.35 -6.77 4.01
CA ILE A 171 -0.92 -6.44 4.10
C ILE A 171 -0.47 -6.50 5.56
N PHE A 172 -1.16 -5.80 6.47
CA PHE A 172 -0.79 -5.79 7.87
C PHE A 172 -0.79 -7.19 8.47
N ALA A 173 -1.84 -7.98 8.24
CA ALA A 173 -1.94 -9.36 8.72
C ALA A 173 -0.77 -10.23 8.23
N TYR A 174 -0.40 -10.12 6.95
CA TYR A 174 0.76 -10.82 6.40
C TYR A 174 2.06 -10.37 7.09
N LEU A 175 2.31 -9.06 7.18
CA LEU A 175 3.50 -8.52 7.86
C LEU A 175 3.57 -8.93 9.34
N LYS A 176 2.43 -9.13 10.00
CA LYS A 176 2.38 -9.63 11.38
C LYS A 176 2.62 -11.15 11.49
N SER A 177 2.50 -11.89 10.39
CA SER A 177 2.64 -13.36 10.35
C SER A 177 4.04 -13.86 9.98
N ILE A 178 4.87 -13.03 9.33
CA ILE A 178 6.23 -13.43 8.91
C ILE A 178 7.18 -13.56 10.09
N LYS A 179 8.33 -14.21 9.86
CA LYS A 179 9.39 -14.37 10.86
C LYS A 179 9.90 -12.98 11.31
N PRO A 180 9.96 -12.69 12.62
CA PRO A 180 10.55 -11.44 13.11
C PRO A 180 12.06 -11.39 12.85
N VAL A 181 12.55 -10.22 12.44
CA VAL A 181 13.98 -9.95 12.28
C VAL A 181 14.35 -8.75 13.13
N LYS A 182 15.22 -8.95 14.12
CA LYS A 182 15.74 -7.87 14.96
C LYS A 182 16.74 -7.03 14.18
N ASN A 183 16.30 -5.84 13.78
CA ASN A 183 17.11 -4.89 13.02
C ASN A 183 16.70 -3.44 13.36
N VAL A 184 17.59 -2.70 14.00
CA VAL A 184 17.41 -1.28 14.30
C VAL A 184 17.90 -0.46 13.12
N VAL A 185 16.98 0.10 12.36
CA VAL A 185 17.29 0.99 11.22
C VAL A 185 17.75 2.36 11.75
N PRO A 186 18.85 2.93 11.22
CA PRO A 186 19.34 4.25 11.65
C PRO A 186 18.35 5.36 11.28
N PRO A 187 18.40 6.52 11.98
CA PRO A 187 17.63 7.69 11.58
C PRO A 187 18.11 8.22 10.21
N PRO A 188 17.24 8.91 9.46
CA PRO A 188 17.65 9.57 8.22
C PRO A 188 18.70 10.65 8.49
N LYS A 189 19.57 10.90 7.50
CA LYS A 189 20.57 11.98 7.56
C LYS A 189 20.14 13.12 6.67
N GLN A 190 19.81 14.27 7.26
CA GLN A 190 19.51 15.47 6.48
C GLN A 190 20.81 16.16 6.06
N PHE A 191 20.78 16.89 4.95
CA PHE A 191 21.85 17.84 4.68
C PHE A 191 21.83 18.93 5.74
N GLU A 192 23.02 19.31 6.23
CA GLU A 192 23.16 20.54 6.99
C GLU A 192 22.69 21.70 6.10
N LYS A 193 21.85 22.58 6.67
CA LYS A 193 21.30 23.74 5.98
C LYS A 193 22.34 24.84 5.84
#